data_AF-A0A3N5KGU7-F1
#
_entry.id   AF-A0A3N5KGU7-F1
#
_cell.length_a   1.000
_cell.length_b   1.000
_cell.length_c   1.000
_cell.angle_alpha   90.00
_cell.angle_beta   90.00
_cell.angle_gamma   90.00
#
_symmetry.space_group_name_H-M   'P 1'
#
loop_
_entity.id
_entity.type
_entity.pdbx_description
1 polymer ?
#
loop_
_entity_poly.entity_id
_entity_poly.type
_entity_poly.pdbx_seq_one_letter_code
_entity_poly.pdbx_strand_id
1 'polypeptide(L)'
;MTHRIRLPFAAALLALAGTASSGEIDVMTQNQYLGTDLTPVITAPPELVGTRVLEALENVAASLPAERLGRLATLVTDRSPHVLVLNEAFAYRCTDLPGTPATEGCGNQRVRGAFVDFLATTEANLDGRYVTKARVRNFAIAGLPFEVDGYTAFLSVEDRDAILVRSDVAPFAAAVPLAFGGCRASLDGCNYFAVPTLPTALGPVT
;
A
#
# COMPACT_ATOMS: atom_id res chain seq x y z
N MET A 1 -3.89 80.45 10.83
CA MET A 1 -2.66 80.34 9.99
C MET A 1 -1.51 80.30 10.97
N THR A 2 -0.66 79.29 11.11
CA THR A 2 0.03 78.48 10.08
C THR A 2 0.68 77.26 10.76
N HIS A 3 0.56 76.11 10.08
CA HIS A 3 1.29 74.83 10.09
C HIS A 3 2.00 74.19 11.31
N ARG A 4 1.65 72.89 11.42
CA ARG A 4 2.25 71.75 12.13
C ARG A 4 3.72 71.50 11.74
N ILE A 5 4.51 70.91 12.66
CA ILE A 5 5.35 69.73 12.34
C ILE A 5 5.27 68.76 13.53
N ARG A 6 4.60 67.62 13.32
CA ARG A 6 4.59 66.48 14.24
C ARG A 6 5.86 65.68 13.99
N LEU A 7 6.60 65.34 15.05
CA LEU A 7 7.68 64.36 14.97
C LEU A 7 7.13 63.02 14.44
N PRO A 8 7.69 62.44 13.36
CA PRO A 8 7.42 61.06 13.05
C PRO A 8 8.24 60.19 14.02
N PHE A 9 7.52 59.49 14.90
CA PHE A 9 8.04 58.31 15.59
C PHE A 9 8.57 57.32 14.54
N ALA A 10 9.87 57.08 14.56
CA ALA A 10 10.49 55.98 13.85
C ALA A 10 10.03 54.66 14.48
N ALA A 11 8.95 54.08 13.96
CA ALA A 11 8.63 52.68 14.19
C ALA A 11 9.41 51.86 13.16
N ALA A 12 10.65 51.50 13.51
CA ALA A 12 11.40 50.47 12.81
C ALA A 12 10.65 49.15 12.98
N LEU A 13 9.82 48.80 11.99
CA LEU A 13 9.36 47.44 11.79
C LEU A 13 10.61 46.61 11.41
N LEU A 14 11.23 45.99 12.41
CA LEU A 14 12.06 44.82 12.15
C LEU A 14 11.13 43.75 11.58
N ALA A 15 11.06 43.70 10.25
CA ALA A 15 10.67 42.50 9.55
C ALA A 15 11.72 41.44 9.93
N LEU A 16 11.42 40.64 10.94
CA LEU A 16 11.95 39.29 11.03
C LEU A 16 11.39 38.54 9.82
N ALA A 17 12.00 38.78 8.65
CA ALA A 17 12.06 37.77 7.62
C ALA A 17 12.84 36.62 8.25
N GLY A 18 12.13 35.75 8.97
CA GLY A 18 12.65 34.43 9.27
C GLY A 18 13.09 33.88 7.92
N THR A 19 14.39 33.72 7.74
CA THR A 19 14.90 32.92 6.64
C THR A 19 14.14 31.61 6.75
N ALA A 20 13.23 31.35 5.81
CA ALA A 20 12.64 30.04 5.66
C ALA A 20 13.82 29.12 5.37
N SER A 21 14.40 28.57 6.44
CA SER A 21 15.30 27.45 6.33
C SER A 21 14.46 26.41 5.62
N SER A 22 14.93 25.95 4.45
CA SER A 22 14.37 24.78 3.81
C SER A 22 14.38 23.68 4.86
N GLY A 23 13.22 23.44 5.49
CA GLY A 23 13.10 22.42 6.53
C GLY A 23 13.51 21.09 5.93
N GLU A 24 14.41 20.38 6.60
CA GLU A 24 14.77 19.04 6.19
C GLU A 24 13.54 18.14 6.35
N ILE A 25 13.13 17.49 5.26
CA ILE A 25 12.06 16.49 5.27
C ILE A 25 12.72 15.11 5.29
N ASP A 26 12.61 14.44 6.42
CA ASP A 26 12.94 13.00 6.52
C ASP A 26 11.86 12.15 5.81
N VAL A 27 12.32 11.30 4.89
CA VAL A 27 11.49 10.42 4.08
C VAL A 27 11.96 8.99 4.26
N MET A 28 11.05 8.11 4.64
CA MET A 28 11.29 6.67 4.73
C MET A 28 10.57 5.97 3.59
N THR A 29 11.30 5.15 2.83
CA THR A 29 10.70 4.19 1.90
C THR A 29 10.70 2.81 2.55
N GLN A 30 9.61 2.06 2.41
CA GLN A 30 9.47 0.76 3.04
C GLN A 30 8.67 -0.20 2.15
N ASN A 31 9.37 -1.20 1.62
CA ASN A 31 8.72 -2.35 1.01
C ASN A 31 8.08 -3.22 2.11
N GLN A 32 6.78 -3.48 1.99
CA GLN A 32 5.99 -4.27 2.92
C GLN A 32 6.15 -5.78 2.73
N TYR A 33 7.06 -6.24 1.87
CA TYR A 33 7.44 -7.62 1.60
C TYR A 33 6.24 -8.56 1.43
N LEU A 34 5.89 -8.87 0.19
CA LEU A 34 4.71 -9.67 -0.15
C LEU A 34 4.69 -11.08 0.49
N GLY A 35 5.86 -11.63 0.85
CA GLY A 35 5.97 -12.89 1.61
C GLY A 35 6.25 -14.15 0.78
N THR A 36 6.35 -14.02 -0.55
CA THR A 36 6.69 -15.14 -1.46
C THR A 36 7.34 -14.61 -2.74
N ASP A 37 7.95 -15.50 -3.54
CA ASP A 37 8.29 -15.22 -4.94
C ASP A 37 7.06 -15.52 -5.82
N LEU A 38 6.67 -14.57 -6.68
CA LEU A 38 5.54 -14.74 -7.61
C LEU A 38 5.97 -15.35 -8.94
N THR A 39 7.27 -15.45 -9.22
CA THR A 39 7.79 -16.02 -10.47
C THR A 39 7.18 -17.38 -10.78
N PRO A 40 7.10 -18.34 -9.83
CA PRO A 40 6.50 -19.65 -10.09
C PRO A 40 5.04 -19.58 -10.52
N VAL A 41 4.25 -18.63 -10.01
CA VAL A 41 2.84 -18.42 -10.39
C VAL A 41 2.75 -17.83 -11.80
N ILE A 42 3.58 -16.81 -12.07
CA ILE A 42 3.57 -16.07 -13.34
C ILE A 42 4.02 -16.96 -14.51
N THR A 43 5.02 -17.82 -14.29
CA THR A 43 5.58 -18.67 -15.34
C THR A 43 4.93 -20.05 -15.41
N ALA A 44 3.92 -20.33 -14.58
CA ALA A 44 3.28 -21.63 -14.55
C ALA A 44 2.49 -21.90 -15.85
N PRO A 45 2.51 -23.16 -16.34
CA PRO A 45 1.46 -23.65 -17.22
C PRO A 45 0.07 -23.46 -16.59
N PRO A 46 -0.99 -23.19 -17.37
CA PRO A 46 -2.33 -22.90 -16.84
C PRO A 46 -2.88 -23.94 -15.87
N GLU A 47 -2.57 -25.21 -16.10
CA GLU A 47 -2.95 -26.36 -15.27
C GLU A 47 -2.22 -26.43 -13.92
N LEU A 48 -1.09 -25.73 -13.78
CA LEU A 48 -0.30 -25.68 -12.54
C LEU A 48 -0.50 -24.38 -11.74
N VAL A 49 -1.17 -23.38 -12.30
CA VAL A 49 -1.38 -22.08 -11.62
C VAL A 49 -1.99 -22.27 -10.23
N GLY A 50 -3.02 -23.10 -10.10
CA GLY A 50 -3.67 -23.30 -8.79
C GLY A 50 -2.74 -23.92 -7.74
N THR A 51 -1.88 -24.87 -8.14
CA THR A 51 -0.85 -25.44 -7.25
C THR A 51 0.17 -24.39 -6.85
N ARG A 52 0.62 -23.54 -7.78
CA ARG A 52 1.59 -22.46 -7.48
C ARG A 52 0.98 -21.37 -6.62
N VAL A 53 -0.31 -21.08 -6.78
CA VAL A 53 -1.04 -20.16 -5.90
C VAL A 53 -1.12 -20.73 -4.48
N LEU A 54 -1.39 -22.02 -4.32
CA LEU A 54 -1.36 -22.66 -3.00
C LEU A 54 0.03 -22.51 -2.33
N GLU A 55 1.10 -22.90 -3.02
CA GLU A 55 2.47 -22.79 -2.51
C GLU A 55 2.82 -21.35 -2.11
N ALA A 56 2.42 -20.38 -2.95
CA ALA A 56 2.59 -18.96 -2.67
C ALA A 56 1.84 -18.54 -1.39
N LEU A 57 0.57 -18.95 -1.23
CA LEU A 57 -0.23 -18.61 -0.04
C LEU A 57 0.36 -19.23 1.24
N GLU A 58 0.88 -20.44 1.18
CA GLU A 58 1.56 -21.07 2.32
C GLU A 58 2.80 -20.28 2.75
N ASN A 59 3.61 -19.81 1.78
CA ASN A 59 4.76 -18.97 2.06
C ASN A 59 4.35 -17.62 2.67
N VAL A 60 3.31 -16.98 2.12
CA VAL A 60 2.78 -15.73 2.67
C VAL A 60 2.29 -15.95 4.11
N ALA A 61 1.53 -17.01 4.38
CA ALA A 61 1.06 -17.33 5.72
C ALA A 61 2.24 -17.59 6.69
N ALA A 62 3.25 -18.32 6.25
CA ALA A 62 4.46 -18.59 7.02
C ALA A 62 5.30 -17.34 7.31
N SER A 63 5.16 -16.28 6.51
CA SER A 63 5.83 -14.98 6.73
C SER A 63 5.22 -14.13 7.86
N LEU A 64 4.10 -14.60 8.46
CA LEU A 64 3.41 -13.95 9.58
C LEU A 64 3.08 -12.47 9.30
N PRO A 65 2.33 -12.17 8.23
CA PRO A 65 2.20 -10.81 7.70
C PRO A 65 1.69 -9.82 8.76
N ALA A 66 0.65 -10.17 9.53
CA ALA A 66 0.12 -9.27 10.56
C ALA A 66 1.18 -8.87 11.61
N GLU A 67 1.95 -9.84 12.11
CA GLU A 67 2.99 -9.59 13.11
C GLU A 67 4.15 -8.79 12.53
N ARG A 68 4.56 -9.13 11.31
CA ARG A 68 5.63 -8.45 10.58
C ARG A 68 5.27 -6.98 10.32
N LEU A 69 4.04 -6.71 9.87
CA LEU A 69 3.56 -5.35 9.62
C LEU A 69 3.49 -4.54 10.93
N GLY A 70 3.10 -5.16 12.06
CA GLY A 70 3.17 -4.53 13.38
C GLY A 70 4.60 -4.12 13.78
N ARG A 71 5.60 -4.98 13.52
CA ARG A 71 7.02 -4.65 13.75
C ARG A 71 7.51 -3.54 12.82
N LEU A 72 7.10 -3.55 11.55
CA LEU A 72 7.44 -2.49 10.59
C LEU A 72 6.83 -1.15 11.01
N ALA A 73 5.60 -1.13 11.51
CA ALA A 73 4.95 0.07 12.04
C ALA A 73 5.63 0.59 13.33
N THR A 74 6.15 -0.31 14.17
CA THR A 74 6.98 0.07 15.33
C THR A 74 8.25 0.78 14.87
N LEU A 75 8.96 0.25 13.86
CA LEU A 75 10.13 0.91 13.27
C LEU A 75 9.80 2.29 12.70
N VAL A 76 8.67 2.44 12.00
CA VAL A 76 8.20 3.74 11.51
C VAL A 76 7.96 4.69 12.68
N THR A 77 7.30 4.23 13.73
CA THR A 77 7.04 5.02 14.95
C THR A 77 8.33 5.48 15.61
N ASP A 78 9.33 4.60 15.74
CA ASP A 78 10.60 4.91 16.39
C ASP A 78 11.44 5.89 15.57
N ARG A 79 11.43 5.75 14.23
CA ARG A 79 12.15 6.64 13.32
C ARG A 79 11.45 7.96 13.11
N SER A 80 10.12 7.98 13.24
CA SER A 80 9.26 9.14 13.06
C SER A 80 9.56 9.96 11.79
N PRO A 81 9.67 9.34 10.60
CA PRO A 81 9.87 10.10 9.36
C PRO A 81 8.70 11.06 9.12
N HIS A 82 8.92 12.17 8.43
CA HIS A 82 7.83 13.08 8.07
C HIS A 82 6.93 12.45 7.00
N VAL A 83 7.53 11.74 6.05
CA VAL A 83 6.85 11.04 4.96
C VAL A 83 7.24 9.57 4.95
N LEU A 84 6.26 8.68 4.83
CA LEU A 84 6.43 7.25 4.65
C LEU A 84 5.90 6.86 3.27
N VAL A 85 6.73 6.24 2.45
CA VAL A 85 6.37 5.68 1.15
C VAL A 85 6.36 4.16 1.27
N LEU A 86 5.19 3.56 1.12
CA LEU A 86 4.96 2.14 1.19
C LEU A 86 4.95 1.52 -0.20
N ASN A 87 5.71 0.45 -0.37
CA ASN A 87 5.65 -0.43 -1.53
C ASN A 87 5.13 -1.81 -1.17
N GLU A 88 4.59 -2.55 -2.14
CA GLU A 88 4.04 -3.91 -1.96
C GLU A 88 2.95 -3.96 -0.87
N ALA A 89 2.08 -2.96 -0.80
CA ALA A 89 0.98 -2.91 0.17
C ALA A 89 -0.19 -3.80 -0.28
N PHE A 90 0.10 -5.09 -0.45
CA PHE A 90 -0.81 -6.12 -0.95
C PHE A 90 -2.07 -6.27 -0.10
N ALA A 91 -3.19 -6.58 -0.74
CA ALA A 91 -4.38 -7.11 -0.09
C ALA A 91 -4.72 -8.48 -0.66
N TYR A 92 -4.67 -9.49 0.21
CA TYR A 92 -5.08 -10.86 -0.12
C TYR A 92 -6.47 -11.11 0.46
N ARG A 93 -7.40 -11.55 -0.39
CA ARG A 93 -8.77 -11.92 0.00
C ARG A 93 -9.09 -13.29 -0.57
N CYS A 94 -9.83 -14.08 0.19
CA CYS A 94 -10.22 -15.42 -0.20
C CYS A 94 -11.74 -15.54 -0.17
N THR A 95 -12.28 -16.28 -1.15
CA THR A 95 -13.69 -16.61 -1.24
C THR A 95 -13.84 -18.11 -1.42
N ASP A 96 -14.59 -18.75 -0.51
CA ASP A 96 -14.94 -20.16 -0.59
C ASP A 96 -16.10 -20.44 -1.54
N LEU A 97 -16.18 -21.67 -2.06
CA LEU A 97 -17.40 -22.17 -2.68
C LEU A 97 -18.53 -22.35 -1.65
N PRO A 98 -19.81 -22.20 -2.05
CA PRO A 98 -20.94 -22.46 -1.17
C PRO A 98 -20.88 -23.87 -0.55
N GLY A 99 -21.04 -23.95 0.77
CA GLY A 99 -21.02 -25.22 1.52
C GLY A 99 -19.63 -25.67 2.02
N THR A 100 -18.58 -24.90 1.74
CA THR A 100 -17.25 -25.15 2.32
C THR A 100 -17.28 -24.98 3.84
N PRO A 101 -16.78 -25.94 4.64
CA PRO A 101 -16.69 -25.79 6.09
C PRO A 101 -15.77 -24.63 6.49
N ALA A 102 -16.07 -23.95 7.60
CA ALA A 102 -15.34 -22.76 8.04
C ALA A 102 -13.85 -22.99 8.38
N THR A 103 -13.41 -24.24 8.56
CA THR A 103 -12.02 -24.62 8.81
C THR A 103 -11.30 -25.11 7.56
N GLU A 104 -11.96 -25.14 6.41
CA GLU A 104 -11.45 -25.60 5.12
C GLU A 104 -11.38 -24.45 4.13
N GLY A 105 -10.80 -24.67 2.94
CA GLY A 105 -10.64 -23.63 1.92
C GLY A 105 -9.91 -22.40 2.48
N CYS A 106 -10.56 -21.24 2.50
CA CYS A 106 -10.03 -20.01 3.08
C CYS A 106 -9.75 -20.12 4.60
N GLY A 107 -10.50 -20.96 5.31
CA GLY A 107 -10.32 -21.20 6.74
C GLY A 107 -9.18 -22.17 7.07
N ASN A 108 -8.61 -22.84 6.06
CA ASN A 108 -7.60 -23.86 6.26
C ASN A 108 -6.34 -23.29 6.93
N GLN A 109 -5.85 -23.99 7.95
CA GLN A 109 -4.73 -23.54 8.78
C GLN A 109 -3.44 -23.23 7.99
N ARG A 110 -3.23 -23.88 6.84
CA ARG A 110 -2.04 -23.71 5.98
C ARG A 110 -2.00 -22.35 5.31
N VAL A 111 -3.17 -21.77 5.00
CA VAL A 111 -3.28 -20.57 4.15
C VAL A 111 -4.00 -19.40 4.83
N ARG A 112 -4.82 -19.64 5.87
CA ARG A 112 -5.64 -18.60 6.51
C ARG A 112 -4.84 -17.38 6.99
N GLY A 113 -3.57 -17.57 7.34
CA GLY A 113 -2.67 -16.49 7.76
C GLY A 113 -2.23 -15.55 6.64
N ALA A 114 -2.44 -15.93 5.37
CA ALA A 114 -2.07 -15.11 4.22
C ALA A 114 -3.08 -14.00 3.91
N PHE A 115 -4.34 -14.15 4.33
CA PHE A 115 -5.44 -13.27 3.93
C PHE A 115 -5.49 -11.98 4.76
N VAL A 116 -4.51 -11.10 4.51
CA VAL A 116 -4.31 -9.82 5.19
C VAL A 116 -4.31 -8.68 4.18
N ASP A 117 -4.92 -7.55 4.55
CA ASP A 117 -4.75 -6.27 3.85
C ASP A 117 -3.58 -5.51 4.50
N PHE A 118 -2.43 -5.46 3.81
CA PHE A 118 -1.19 -4.94 4.37
C PHE A 118 -1.28 -3.44 4.64
N LEU A 119 -1.89 -2.68 3.73
CA LEU A 119 -2.06 -1.24 3.90
C LEU A 119 -2.95 -0.96 5.12
N ALA A 120 -4.13 -1.58 5.18
CA ALA A 120 -5.06 -1.37 6.29
C ALA A 120 -4.47 -1.81 7.63
N THR A 121 -3.70 -2.90 7.63
CA THR A 121 -3.01 -3.39 8.82
C THR A 121 -1.91 -2.43 9.26
N THR A 122 -1.11 -1.89 8.33
CA THR A 122 -0.09 -0.89 8.64
C THR A 122 -0.72 0.41 9.15
N GLU A 123 -1.78 0.91 8.51
CA GLU A 123 -2.53 2.10 8.96
C GLU A 123 -3.10 1.91 10.36
N ALA A 124 -3.67 0.74 10.66
CA ALA A 124 -4.18 0.41 11.99
C ALA A 124 -3.07 0.39 13.05
N ASN A 125 -1.91 -0.20 12.73
CA ASN A 125 -0.76 -0.23 13.65
C ASN A 125 -0.10 1.15 13.84
N LEU A 126 -0.27 2.08 12.90
CA LEU A 126 0.21 3.46 13.02
C LEU A 126 -0.75 4.36 13.82
N ASP A 127 -1.97 3.89 14.13
CA ASP A 127 -2.91 4.51 15.07
C ASP A 127 -3.13 6.02 14.82
N GLY A 128 -3.36 6.39 13.55
CA GLY A 128 -3.61 7.77 13.15
C GLY A 128 -2.42 8.74 13.24
N ARG A 129 -1.24 8.28 13.67
CA ARG A 129 0.00 9.07 13.63
C ARG A 129 0.43 9.43 12.22
N TYR A 130 0.02 8.61 11.25
CA TYR A 130 0.24 8.84 9.83
C TYR A 130 -1.09 8.80 9.10
N VAL A 131 -1.24 9.72 8.16
CA VAL A 131 -2.45 9.86 7.33
C VAL A 131 -2.06 9.60 5.88
N THR A 132 -2.77 8.69 5.23
CA THR A 132 -2.60 8.43 3.80
C THR A 132 -2.98 9.65 2.98
N LYS A 133 -2.08 10.06 2.08
CA LYS A 133 -2.22 11.24 1.21
C LYS A 133 -2.26 10.91 -0.27
N ALA A 134 -1.72 9.76 -0.66
CA ALA A 134 -1.85 9.23 -2.00
C ALA A 134 -1.78 7.71 -1.99
N ARG A 135 -2.49 7.08 -2.91
CA ARG A 135 -2.47 5.66 -3.19
C ARG A 135 -2.41 5.42 -4.70
N VAL A 136 -1.55 4.51 -5.10
CA VAL A 136 -1.51 4.00 -6.47
C VAL A 136 -1.82 2.51 -6.39
N ARG A 137 -2.79 2.04 -7.18
CA ARG A 137 -3.04 0.62 -7.38
C ARG A 137 -2.20 0.15 -8.56
N ASN A 138 -1.34 -0.85 -8.40
CA ASN A 138 -0.49 -1.37 -9.47
C ASN A 138 -1.24 -2.38 -10.34
N PHE A 139 -1.84 -3.39 -9.70
CA PHE A 139 -2.74 -4.34 -10.34
C PHE A 139 -3.78 -4.86 -9.34
N ALA A 140 -4.84 -5.49 -9.87
CA ALA A 140 -5.81 -6.23 -9.07
C ALA A 140 -6.31 -7.42 -9.89
N ILE A 141 -6.04 -8.63 -9.40
CA ILE A 141 -6.48 -9.88 -10.03
C ILE A 141 -7.50 -10.53 -9.09
N ALA A 142 -8.63 -10.95 -9.63
CA ALA A 142 -9.66 -11.66 -8.87
C ALA A 142 -9.93 -13.03 -9.48
N GLY A 143 -10.28 -14.00 -8.63
CA GLY A 143 -10.75 -15.31 -9.07
C GLY A 143 -9.64 -16.29 -9.42
N LEU A 144 -8.42 -16.12 -8.91
CA LEU A 144 -7.35 -17.11 -9.07
C LEU A 144 -7.75 -18.39 -8.31
N PRO A 145 -7.98 -19.52 -8.99
CA PRO A 145 -8.39 -20.74 -8.32
C PRO A 145 -7.21 -21.38 -7.61
N PHE A 146 -7.45 -21.94 -6.43
CA PHE A 146 -6.53 -22.87 -5.77
C PHE A 146 -7.34 -23.93 -5.03
N GLU A 147 -6.70 -25.05 -4.73
CA GLU A 147 -7.29 -26.13 -3.95
C GLU A 147 -6.41 -26.41 -2.75
N VAL A 148 -7.01 -26.53 -1.57
CA VAL A 148 -6.32 -26.94 -0.34
C VAL A 148 -7.10 -28.08 0.29
N ASP A 149 -6.44 -29.21 0.50
CA ASP A 149 -6.99 -30.41 1.12
C ASP A 149 -8.33 -30.88 0.49
N GLY A 150 -8.46 -30.74 -0.84
CA GLY A 150 -9.65 -31.13 -1.61
C GLY A 150 -10.76 -30.07 -1.69
N TYR A 151 -10.56 -28.89 -1.09
CA TYR A 151 -11.51 -27.78 -1.13
C TYR A 151 -11.01 -26.67 -2.06
N THR A 152 -11.80 -26.37 -3.09
CA THR A 152 -11.53 -25.25 -4.00
C THR A 152 -11.94 -23.92 -3.38
N ALA A 153 -11.04 -22.94 -3.48
CA ALA A 153 -11.29 -21.55 -3.12
C ALA A 153 -10.69 -20.60 -4.17
N PHE A 154 -11.08 -19.32 -4.09
CA PHE A 154 -10.65 -18.30 -5.03
C PHE A 154 -9.91 -17.16 -4.33
N LEU A 155 -8.72 -16.87 -4.83
CA LEU A 155 -7.91 -15.75 -4.38
C LEU A 155 -8.24 -14.49 -5.18
N SER A 156 -8.37 -13.37 -4.47
CA SER A 156 -8.25 -12.02 -5.01
C SER A 156 -7.01 -11.36 -4.42
N VAL A 157 -6.22 -10.73 -5.27
CA VAL A 157 -4.99 -10.03 -4.88
C VAL A 157 -4.98 -8.63 -5.48
N GLU A 158 -4.68 -7.63 -4.66
CA GLU A 158 -4.50 -6.24 -5.10
C GLU A 158 -3.13 -5.76 -4.61
N ASP A 159 -2.29 -5.24 -5.51
CA ASP A 159 -1.04 -4.58 -5.16
C ASP A 159 -1.19 -3.05 -5.21
N ARG A 160 -0.64 -2.38 -4.20
CA ARG A 160 -0.72 -0.94 -4.03
C ARG A 160 0.59 -0.38 -3.50
N ASP A 161 0.86 0.86 -3.91
CA ASP A 161 1.80 1.74 -3.26
C ASP A 161 1.03 2.87 -2.56
N ALA A 162 1.57 3.37 -1.45
CA ALA A 162 0.92 4.45 -0.69
C ALA A 162 1.94 5.45 -0.15
N ILE A 163 1.52 6.72 -0.08
CA ILE A 163 2.26 7.77 0.61
C ILE A 163 1.45 8.18 1.83
N LEU A 164 2.08 8.05 2.98
CA LEU A 164 1.56 8.44 4.28
C LEU A 164 2.39 9.59 4.83
N VAL A 165 1.73 10.55 5.48
CA VAL A 165 2.39 11.70 6.10
C VAL A 165 2.06 11.76 7.59
N ARG A 166 3.05 12.06 8.41
CA ARG A 166 2.88 12.22 9.86
C ARG A 166 1.83 13.30 10.15
N SER A 167 0.93 13.05 11.09
CA SER A 167 -0.28 13.86 11.29
C SER A 167 -0.03 15.29 11.78
N ASP A 168 1.14 15.55 12.37
CA ASP A 168 1.62 16.88 12.79
C ASP A 168 2.31 17.67 11.67
N VAL A 169 2.63 17.04 10.54
CA VAL A 169 3.19 17.68 9.35
C VAL A 169 2.02 18.09 8.48
N ALA A 170 1.79 19.39 8.28
CA ALA A 170 0.77 19.90 7.39
C ALA A 170 1.15 19.61 5.92
N PRO A 171 0.63 18.54 5.29
CA PRO A 171 1.06 18.18 3.96
C PRO A 171 0.13 18.81 2.93
N PHE A 172 0.74 19.38 1.90
CA PHE A 172 0.02 19.65 0.66
C PHE A 172 0.49 18.63 -0.37
N ALA A 173 -0.39 17.69 -0.72
CA ALA A 173 -0.20 16.82 -1.88
C ALA A 173 -1.04 17.40 -3.02
N ALA A 174 -0.39 17.84 -4.09
CA ALA A 174 -1.06 18.10 -5.36
C ALA A 174 -0.73 16.96 -6.31
N ALA A 175 -1.75 16.40 -6.96
CA ALA A 175 -1.52 15.53 -8.09
C ALA A 175 -0.75 16.33 -9.15
N VAL A 176 0.48 15.91 -9.44
CA VAL A 176 1.25 16.47 -10.54
C VAL A 176 0.84 15.68 -11.79
N PRO A 177 0.19 16.30 -12.79
CA PRO A 177 -0.09 15.62 -14.03
C PRO A 177 1.24 15.22 -14.68
N LEU A 178 1.52 13.93 -14.76
CA LEU A 178 2.63 13.45 -15.55
C LEU A 178 2.28 13.72 -17.01
N ALA A 179 3.05 14.59 -17.67
CA ALA A 179 2.85 14.98 -19.06
C ALA A 179 3.21 13.86 -20.07
N PHE A 180 3.21 12.61 -19.62
CA PHE A 180 3.47 11.44 -20.46
C PHE A 180 2.13 10.86 -20.93
N GLY A 181 1.91 10.91 -22.25
CA GLY A 181 0.83 10.12 -22.86
C GLY A 181 1.02 8.63 -22.58
N GLY A 182 -0.09 7.92 -22.34
CA GLY A 182 -0.08 6.47 -22.14
C GLY A 182 -0.21 5.99 -20.69
N CYS A 183 -0.39 6.88 -19.71
CA CYS A 183 -0.77 6.46 -18.37
C CYS A 183 -2.26 6.12 -18.28
N ARG A 184 -2.60 5.17 -17.41
CA ARG A 184 -3.98 4.82 -17.08
C ARG A 184 -4.32 5.40 -15.70
N ALA A 185 -5.57 5.84 -15.54
CA ALA A 185 -6.04 6.38 -14.27
C ALA A 185 -5.96 5.31 -13.17
N SER A 186 -5.33 5.64 -12.03
CA SER A 186 -5.26 4.77 -10.84
C SER A 186 -6.18 5.32 -9.74
N LEU A 187 -6.01 4.90 -8.48
CA LEU A 187 -6.74 5.45 -7.34
C LEU A 187 -6.49 6.97 -7.23
N ASP A 188 -5.24 7.35 -6.93
CA ASP A 188 -4.78 8.72 -7.02
C ASP A 188 -3.81 8.88 -8.20
N GLY A 189 -4.14 9.76 -9.14
CA GLY A 189 -3.28 10.10 -10.28
C GLY A 189 -3.24 9.04 -11.39
N CYS A 190 -2.03 8.79 -11.91
CA CYS A 190 -1.76 7.95 -13.07
C CYS A 190 -0.79 6.83 -12.71
N ASN A 191 -0.99 5.63 -13.26
CA ASN A 191 -0.03 4.54 -13.20
C ASN A 191 0.29 3.99 -14.60
N TYR A 192 1.28 3.12 -14.65
CA TYR A 192 1.55 2.26 -15.80
C TYR A 192 0.96 0.87 -15.50
N PHE A 193 -0.37 0.76 -15.53
CA PHE A 193 -1.05 -0.53 -15.45
C PHE A 193 -0.43 -1.52 -16.45
N ALA A 194 0.35 -2.47 -15.95
CA ALA A 194 0.30 -3.81 -16.51
C ALA A 194 -0.96 -4.44 -15.92
N VAL A 195 -1.91 -4.83 -16.77
CA VAL A 195 -2.97 -5.74 -16.34
C VAL A 195 -2.40 -7.12 -16.63
N PRO A 196 -1.80 -7.81 -15.63
CA PRO A 196 -1.29 -9.15 -15.85
C PRO A 196 -2.47 -10.07 -16.18
N THR A 197 -2.51 -10.58 -17.41
CA THR A 197 -3.41 -11.68 -17.73
C THR A 197 -2.72 -12.98 -17.34
N LEU A 198 -3.28 -13.69 -16.36
CA LEU A 198 -2.79 -15.03 -15.99
C LEU A 198 -3.71 -16.09 -16.64
N PRO A 199 -3.18 -16.94 -17.53
CA PRO A 199 -3.96 -18.04 -18.07
C PRO A 199 -4.13 -19.11 -16.99
N THR A 200 -5.36 -19.49 -16.67
CA THR A 200 -5.65 -20.58 -15.73
C THR A 200 -6.43 -21.69 -16.43
N ALA A 201 -6.51 -22.87 -15.81
CA ALA A 201 -7.37 -23.96 -16.28
C ALA A 201 -8.86 -23.56 -16.42
N LEU A 202 -9.32 -22.53 -15.69
CA LEU A 202 -10.69 -22.02 -15.75
C LEU A 202 -10.87 -20.86 -16.76
N GLY A 203 -9.80 -20.48 -17.46
CA GLY A 203 -9.75 -19.31 -18.33
C GLY A 203 -8.80 -18.22 -17.83
N PRO A 204 -8.52 -17.20 -18.65
CA PRO A 204 -7.66 -16.09 -18.24
C PRO A 204 -8.32 -15.22 -17.17
N VAL A 205 -7.53 -14.78 -16.20
CA VAL A 205 -7.93 -13.77 -15.20
C VAL A 205 -7.07 -12.51 -15.37
N THR A 206 -7.65 -11.35 -15.07
CA THR A 206 -7.03 -10.01 -15.25
C THR A 206 -7.27 -9.13 -14.05
#